data_AF-A0A358MJ24-F1
#
_entry.id   AF-A0A358MJ24-F1
#
_cell.length_a   1.000
_cell.length_b   1.000
_cell.length_c   1.000
_cell.angle_alpha   90.00
_cell.angle_beta   90.00
_cell.angle_gamma   90.00
#
_symmetry.space_group_name_H-M   'P 1'
#
loop_
_entity.id
_entity.type
_entity.pdbx_description
1 polymer ?
#
loop_
_entity_poly.entity_id
_entity_poly.type
_entity_poly.pdbx_seq_one_letter_code
_entity_poly.pdbx_strand_id
1 'polypeptide(L)'
;MIEWLAAIEGTETGHDVALALALLAAFLHAVFGALQKGRYDPWLMRGAIDFNYLLIALPVALFLVPRPTPFVWALLGGAFVIHTLYKLLQAQAYSKGAYTVVYPVVRGTGPLFTVFGAWLLFEEVFTPVQWMGVGVLLS
;
A
#
# COMPACT_ATOMS: atom_id res chain seq x y z
N MET A 1 10.56 -1.18 21.48
CA MET A 1 9.42 -1.43 20.55
C MET A 1 9.65 -2.69 19.74
N ILE A 2 10.76 -2.83 19.01
CA ILE A 2 11.06 -4.04 18.21
C ILE A 2 11.14 -5.30 19.09
N GLU A 3 11.79 -5.22 20.25
CA GLU A 3 11.90 -6.35 21.19
C GLU A 3 10.53 -6.84 21.72
N TRP A 4 9.59 -5.92 21.95
CA TRP A 4 8.24 -6.29 22.38
C TRP A 4 7.45 -6.95 21.24
N LEU A 5 7.58 -6.43 20.01
CA LEU A 5 6.95 -7.03 18.83
C LEU A 5 7.45 -8.45 18.60
N ALA A 6 8.76 -8.68 18.75
CA ALA A 6 9.34 -10.02 18.67
C ALA A 6 8.85 -10.94 19.81
N ALA A 7 8.68 -10.40 21.01
CA ALA A 7 8.23 -11.18 22.17
C ALA A 7 6.78 -11.68 22.06
N ILE A 8 5.91 -11.01 21.30
CA ILE A 8 4.52 -11.40 21.10
C ILE A 8 4.30 -12.23 19.82
N GLU A 9 5.34 -12.46 19.03
CA GLU A 9 5.25 -13.25 17.79
C GLU A 9 4.77 -14.68 18.08
N GLY A 10 3.76 -15.14 17.32
CA GLY A 10 3.18 -16.48 17.49
C GLY A 10 2.30 -16.66 18.74
N THR A 11 2.05 -15.60 19.51
CA THR A 11 1.14 -15.62 20.67
C THR A 11 -0.24 -15.10 20.29
N GLU A 12 -1.28 -15.45 21.07
CA GLU A 12 -2.64 -14.92 20.93
C GLU A 12 -2.67 -13.38 20.92
N THR A 13 -1.90 -12.75 21.81
CA THR A 13 -1.73 -11.29 21.84
C THR A 13 -1.14 -10.74 20.55
N GLY A 14 -0.16 -11.44 19.96
CA GLY A 14 0.39 -11.09 18.64
C GLY A 14 -0.67 -11.15 17.54
N HIS A 15 -1.53 -12.19 17.56
CA HIS A 15 -2.64 -12.32 16.62
C HIS A 15 -3.65 -11.17 16.75
N ASP A 16 -4.05 -10.81 17.97
CA ASP A 16 -4.99 -9.72 18.23
C ASP A 16 -4.43 -8.36 17.78
N VAL A 17 -3.16 -8.10 18.09
CA VAL A 17 -2.48 -6.87 17.68
C VAL A 17 -2.37 -6.79 16.16
N ALA A 18 -2.00 -7.90 15.49
CA ALA A 18 -1.94 -7.95 14.03
C ALA A 18 -3.31 -7.69 13.38
N LEU A 19 -4.37 -8.29 13.93
CA LEU A 19 -5.74 -8.06 13.47
C LEU A 19 -6.15 -6.59 13.64
N ALA A 20 -5.90 -6.01 14.81
CA ALA A 20 -6.21 -4.60 15.08
C ALA A 20 -5.47 -3.67 14.11
N LEU A 21 -4.19 -3.92 13.85
CA LEU A 21 -3.39 -3.16 12.88
C LEU A 21 -3.92 -3.33 11.45
N ALA A 22 -4.31 -4.54 11.04
CA ALA A 22 -4.87 -4.81 9.72
C ALA A 22 -6.21 -4.07 9.51
N LEU A 23 -7.09 -4.08 10.52
CA LEU A 23 -8.36 -3.36 10.48
C LEU A 23 -8.15 -1.84 10.44
N LEU A 24 -7.22 -1.33 11.24
CA LEU A 24 -6.86 0.09 11.23
C LEU A 24 -6.30 0.50 9.86
N ALA A 25 -5.40 -0.30 9.28
CA ALA A 25 -4.87 -0.06 7.94
C ALA A 25 -5.97 -0.05 6.89
N ALA A 26 -6.93 -1.00 6.94
CA ALA A 26 -8.06 -1.04 6.03
C ALA A 26 -8.96 0.20 6.15
N PHE A 27 -9.22 0.65 7.37
CA PHE A 27 -9.99 1.87 7.64
C PHE A 27 -9.29 3.13 7.12
N LEU A 28 -8.01 3.31 7.48
CA LEU A 28 -7.20 4.45 7.03
C LEU A 28 -7.08 4.50 5.50
N HIS A 29 -6.97 3.34 4.85
CA HIS A 29 -6.93 3.25 3.39
C HIS A 29 -8.26 3.68 2.73
N ALA A 30 -9.39 3.29 3.34
CA ALA A 30 -10.70 3.75 2.88
C ALA A 30 -10.86 5.27 3.02
N VAL A 31 -10.46 5.82 4.17
CA VAL A 31 -10.43 7.28 4.42
C VAL A 31 -9.54 7.98 3.39
N PHE A 32 -8.34 7.47 3.14
CA PHE A 32 -7.43 8.01 2.12
C PHE A 32 -8.09 8.08 0.74
N GLY A 33 -8.72 6.98 0.30
CA GLY A 33 -9.41 6.93 -0.98
C GLY A 33 -10.57 7.93 -1.06
N ALA A 34 -11.35 8.02 0.02
CA ALA A 34 -12.46 8.97 0.12
C ALA A 34 -12.00 10.43 0.10
N LEU A 35 -10.88 10.75 0.76
CA LEU A 35 -10.26 12.07 0.69
C LEU A 35 -9.75 12.38 -0.72
N GLN A 36 -9.07 11.43 -1.36
CA GLN A 36 -8.52 11.64 -2.71
C GLN A 36 -9.62 11.91 -3.75
N LYS A 37 -10.77 11.23 -3.67
CA LYS A 37 -11.90 11.43 -4.60
C LYS A 37 -12.98 12.39 -4.08
N GLY A 38 -12.77 13.01 -2.91
CA GLY A 38 -13.77 13.77 -2.17
C GLY A 38 -14.17 15.10 -2.83
N ARG A 39 -14.20 16.17 -2.04
CA ARG A 39 -14.76 17.46 -2.44
C ARG A 39 -13.94 18.18 -3.52
N TYR A 40 -12.62 18.06 -3.47
CA TYR A 40 -11.71 18.79 -4.34
C TYR A 40 -11.21 17.91 -5.48
N ASP A 41 -10.62 18.54 -6.49
CA ASP A 41 -10.04 17.84 -7.64
C ASP A 41 -9.06 16.71 -7.20
N PRO A 42 -9.17 15.49 -7.77
CA PRO A 42 -8.35 14.36 -7.34
C PRO A 42 -6.84 14.55 -7.49
N TRP A 43 -6.40 15.38 -8.43
CA TRP A 43 -4.98 15.71 -8.60
C TRP A 43 -4.51 16.65 -7.50
N LEU A 44 -5.30 17.67 -7.20
CA LEU A 44 -5.01 18.60 -6.11
C LEU A 44 -4.96 17.86 -4.77
N MET A 45 -5.96 17.03 -4.47
CA MET A 45 -5.98 16.22 -3.25
C MET A 45 -4.78 15.27 -3.20
N ARG A 46 -4.45 14.62 -4.32
CA ARG A 46 -3.31 13.71 -4.35
C ARG A 46 -1.98 14.43 -4.09
N GLY A 47 -1.76 15.57 -4.74
CA GLY A 47 -0.56 16.38 -4.55
C GLY A 47 -0.46 16.91 -3.11
N ALA A 48 -1.56 17.39 -2.53
CA ALA A 48 -1.58 17.88 -1.15
C ALA A 48 -1.23 16.78 -0.14
N ILE A 49 -1.79 15.58 -0.31
CA ILE A 49 -1.49 14.44 0.56
C ILE A 49 -0.02 14.03 0.41
N ASP A 50 0.47 13.87 -0.82
CA ASP A 50 1.85 13.45 -1.07
C ASP A 50 2.87 14.49 -0.54
N PHE A 51 2.56 15.79 -0.66
CA PHE A 51 3.39 16.85 -0.10
C PHE A 51 3.40 16.82 1.44
N ASN A 52 2.25 16.61 2.07
CA ASN A 52 2.19 16.48 3.53
C ASN A 52 2.97 15.24 4.01
N TYR A 53 2.83 14.11 3.33
CA TYR A 53 3.64 12.92 3.59
C TYR A 53 5.14 13.18 3.45
N LEU A 54 5.56 13.92 2.42
CA LEU A 54 6.95 14.33 2.28
C LEU A 54 7.43 15.14 3.49
N LEU A 55 6.66 16.13 3.94
CA LEU A 55 7.03 16.96 5.09
C LEU A 55 7.15 16.15 6.38
N ILE A 56 6.26 15.19 6.60
CA ILE A 56 6.30 14.29 7.77
C ILE A 56 7.50 13.34 7.68
N ALA A 57 7.76 12.77 6.50
CA ALA A 57 8.80 11.78 6.30
C ALA A 57 10.21 12.38 6.22
N LEU A 58 10.35 13.63 5.77
CA LEU A 58 11.64 14.26 5.49
C LEU A 58 12.57 14.33 6.73
N PRO A 59 12.12 14.77 7.92
CA PRO A 59 12.97 14.73 9.12
C PRO A 59 13.42 13.32 9.48
N VAL A 60 12.54 12.33 9.30
CA VAL A 60 12.87 10.91 9.56
C VAL A 60 13.96 10.44 8.59
N ALA A 61 13.80 10.74 7.30
CA ALA A 61 14.76 10.37 6.26
C ALA A 61 16.12 11.07 6.42
N LEU A 62 16.15 12.30 6.92
CA LEU A 62 17.40 13.07 7.09
C LEU A 62 18.15 12.77 8.39
N PHE A 63 17.43 12.48 9.48
CA PHE A 63 18.02 12.45 10.82
C PHE A 63 17.90 11.11 11.55
N LEU A 64 16.92 10.26 11.21
CA LEU A 64 16.60 9.05 11.99
C LEU A 64 16.97 7.75 11.27
N VAL A 65 17.26 7.78 9.96
CA VAL A 65 17.57 6.59 9.16
C VAL A 65 19.00 6.68 8.61
N PRO A 66 19.78 5.57 8.60
CA PRO A 66 21.09 5.54 7.98
C PRO A 66 21.04 5.90 6.49
N ARG A 67 22.13 6.47 5.97
CA ARG A 67 22.23 6.75 4.54
C ARG A 67 22.14 5.45 3.73
N PRO A 68 21.27 5.37 2.70
CA PRO A 68 21.15 4.18 1.88
C PRO A 68 22.44 3.86 1.14
N THR A 69 22.72 2.56 0.95
CA THR A 69 23.78 2.09 0.06
C THR A 69 23.37 2.32 -1.41
N PRO A 70 24.30 2.29 -2.38
CA PRO A 70 23.96 2.46 -3.80
C PRO A 70 22.87 1.48 -4.29
N PHE A 71 22.89 0.24 -3.80
CA PHE A 71 21.87 -0.75 -4.11
C PHE A 71 20.48 -0.34 -3.59
N VAL A 72 20.40 0.12 -2.34
CA VAL A 72 19.14 0.59 -1.76
C VAL A 72 18.64 1.85 -2.48
N TRP A 73 19.53 2.74 -2.92
CA TRP A 73 19.15 3.87 -3.77
C TRP A 73 18.52 3.43 -5.10
N ALA A 74 19.07 2.41 -5.75
CA ALA A 74 18.48 1.85 -6.96
C ALA A 74 17.07 1.27 -6.68
N LEU A 75 16.90 0.56 -5.57
CA LEU A 75 15.61 0.02 -5.15
C LEU A 75 14.58 1.13 -4.88
N LEU A 76 14.98 2.18 -4.14
CA LEU A 76 14.13 3.34 -3.86
C LEU A 76 13.76 4.09 -5.14
N GLY A 77 14.70 4.23 -6.09
CA GLY A 77 14.44 4.82 -7.40
C GLY A 77 13.40 4.02 -8.20
N GLY A 78 13.56 2.68 -8.25
CA GLY A 78 12.59 1.79 -8.88
C GLY A 78 11.21 1.89 -8.23
N ALA A 79 11.15 1.83 -6.89
CA ALA A 79 9.92 1.97 -6.13
C ALA A 79 9.24 3.34 -6.37
N PHE A 80 10.03 4.42 -6.44
CA PHE A 80 9.53 5.77 -6.73
C PHE A 80 8.89 5.83 -8.12
N VAL A 81 9.52 5.27 -9.15
CA VAL A 81 8.97 5.25 -10.51
C VAL A 81 7.65 4.46 -10.54
N ILE A 82 7.65 3.23 -10.00
CA ILE A 82 6.45 2.37 -9.99
C ILE A 82 5.30 3.06 -9.25
N HIS A 83 5.57 3.62 -8.06
CA HIS A 83 4.54 4.32 -7.29
C HIS A 83 4.08 5.59 -7.99
N THR A 84 4.97 6.37 -8.60
CA THR A 84 4.57 7.58 -9.33
C THR A 84 3.61 7.23 -10.46
N LEU A 85 3.94 6.21 -11.26
CA LEU A 85 3.05 5.72 -12.32
C LEU A 85 1.70 5.27 -11.77
N TYR A 86 1.70 4.45 -10.71
CA TYR A 86 0.47 4.04 -10.02
C TYR A 86 -0.37 5.24 -9.59
N LYS A 87 0.23 6.26 -8.95
CA LYS A 87 -0.48 7.45 -8.48
C LYS A 87 -1.09 8.26 -9.61
N LEU A 88 -0.37 8.42 -10.72
CA LEU A 88 -0.86 9.12 -11.90
C LEU A 88 -2.05 8.38 -12.53
N LEU A 89 -1.98 7.07 -12.66
CA LEU A 89 -3.08 6.25 -13.17
C LEU A 89 -4.28 6.27 -12.22
N GLN A 90 -4.03 6.24 -10.91
CA GLN A 90 -5.07 6.31 -9.89
C GLN A 90 -5.83 7.64 -9.93
N ALA A 91 -5.12 8.76 -10.02
CA ALA A 91 -5.73 10.09 -10.15
C ALA A 91 -6.56 10.19 -11.44
N GLN A 92 -6.07 9.63 -12.56
CA GLN A 92 -6.83 9.55 -13.81
C GLN A 92 -8.10 8.70 -13.66
N ALA A 93 -8.03 7.54 -13.02
CA ALA A 93 -9.19 6.68 -12.79
C ALA A 93 -10.24 7.39 -11.93
N TYR A 94 -9.82 8.03 -10.84
CA TYR A 94 -10.70 8.85 -10.02
C TYR A 94 -11.24 10.08 -10.73
N SER A 95 -10.53 10.64 -11.72
CA SER A 95 -11.07 11.74 -12.53
C SER A 95 -12.22 11.27 -13.44
N LYS A 96 -12.22 10.01 -13.86
CA LYS A 96 -13.16 9.45 -14.86
C LYS A 96 -14.28 8.59 -14.26
N GLY A 97 -14.15 8.13 -13.02
CA GLY A 97 -15.11 7.22 -12.38
C GLY A 97 -15.56 7.67 -10.99
N ALA A 98 -16.70 7.12 -10.55
CA ALA A 98 -17.19 7.29 -9.18
C ALA A 98 -16.30 6.52 -8.19
N TYR A 99 -16.17 7.05 -6.97
CA TYR A 99 -15.40 6.40 -5.90
C TYR A 99 -15.84 4.96 -5.67
N THR A 100 -17.15 4.72 -5.61
CA THR A 100 -17.77 3.40 -5.37
C THR A 100 -17.49 2.36 -6.44
N VAL A 101 -16.98 2.76 -7.61
CA VAL A 101 -16.59 1.84 -8.69
C VAL A 101 -15.07 1.71 -8.73
N VAL A 102 -14.36 2.84 -8.77
CA VAL A 102 -12.90 2.85 -8.91
C VAL A 102 -12.21 2.23 -7.68
N TYR A 103 -12.69 2.55 -6.48
CA TYR A 103 -12.05 2.10 -5.24
C TYR A 103 -12.13 0.57 -5.06
N PRO A 104 -13.28 -0.11 -5.21
CA PRO A 104 -13.33 -1.57 -5.16
C PRO A 104 -12.48 -2.25 -6.25
N VAL A 105 -12.49 -1.76 -7.48
CA VAL A 105 -11.71 -2.35 -8.60
C VAL A 105 -10.21 -2.29 -8.32
N VAL A 106 -9.71 -1.10 -7.94
CA VAL A 106 -8.28 -0.92 -7.65
C VAL A 106 -7.86 -1.77 -6.46
N ARG A 107 -8.67 -1.80 -5.40
CA ARG A 107 -8.35 -2.56 -4.20
C ARG A 107 -8.40 -4.07 -4.45
N GLY A 108 -9.41 -4.56 -5.17
CA GLY A 108 -9.62 -5.99 -5.45
C GLY A 108 -8.58 -6.56 -6.41
N THR A 109 -8.06 -5.75 -7.34
CA THR A 109 -7.02 -6.19 -8.29
C THR A 109 -5.61 -6.15 -7.71
N GLY A 110 -5.36 -5.38 -6.64
CA GLY A 110 -4.06 -5.33 -5.96
C GLY A 110 -3.50 -6.70 -5.58
N PRO A 111 -4.25 -7.56 -4.84
CA PRO A 111 -3.81 -8.90 -4.49
C PRO A 111 -3.39 -9.77 -5.67
N LEU A 112 -4.09 -9.68 -6.81
CA LEU A 112 -3.74 -10.44 -8.02
C LEU A 112 -2.34 -10.09 -8.51
N PHE A 113 -2.04 -8.79 -8.63
CA PHE A 113 -0.71 -8.33 -9.06
C PHE A 113 0.37 -8.63 -8.03
N THR A 114 0.05 -8.56 -6.73
CA THR A 114 0.99 -8.94 -5.66
C THR A 114 1.35 -10.42 -5.73
N VAL A 115 0.37 -11.31 -5.83
CA VAL A 115 0.59 -12.77 -5.94
C VAL A 115 1.35 -13.10 -7.22
N PHE A 116 0.98 -12.48 -8.34
CA PHE A 116 1.68 -12.69 -9.61
C PHE A 116 3.14 -12.22 -9.56
N GLY A 117 3.40 -11.06 -8.95
CA GLY A 117 4.75 -10.55 -8.74
C GLY A 117 5.58 -11.44 -7.79
N ALA A 118 4.96 -11.93 -6.71
CA ALA A 118 5.57 -12.87 -5.78
C ALA A 118 6.00 -14.17 -6.47
N TRP A 119 5.11 -14.74 -7.29
CA TRP A 119 5.38 -15.93 -8.07
C TRP A 119 6.54 -15.74 -9.07
N LEU A 120 6.54 -14.62 -9.81
CA LEU A 120 7.52 -14.38 -10.86
C LEU A 120 8.90 -13.93 -10.35
N LEU A 121 8.94 -13.06 -9.33
CA LEU A 121 10.17 -12.40 -8.88
C LEU A 121 10.83 -13.10 -7.69
N PHE A 122 10.04 -13.76 -6.85
CA PHE A 122 10.51 -14.41 -5.63
C PHE A 122 10.36 -15.93 -5.68
N GLU A 123 9.90 -16.47 -6.82
CA GLU A 123 9.70 -17.91 -7.05
C GLU A 123 8.75 -18.55 -6.02
N GLU A 124 7.82 -17.76 -5.46
CA GLU A 124 6.86 -18.25 -4.48
C GLU A 124 5.82 -19.17 -5.12
N VAL A 125 5.62 -20.36 -4.56
CA VAL A 125 4.64 -21.34 -5.05
C VAL A 125 3.37 -21.28 -4.21
N PHE A 126 2.24 -21.02 -4.87
CA PHE A 126 0.94 -20.92 -4.23
C PHE A 126 0.10 -22.19 -4.47
N THR A 127 -0.57 -22.64 -3.42
CA THR A 127 -1.51 -23.76 -3.47
C THR A 127 -2.77 -23.43 -4.28
N PRO A 128 -3.50 -24.45 -4.78
CA PRO A 128 -4.79 -24.21 -5.45
C PRO A 128 -5.79 -23.43 -4.59
N VAL A 129 -5.77 -23.61 -3.26
CA VAL A 129 -6.65 -22.89 -2.33
C VAL A 129 -6.32 -21.39 -2.29
N GLN A 130 -5.03 -21.03 -2.29
CA GLN A 130 -4.61 -19.63 -2.33
C GLN A 130 -5.03 -18.95 -3.65
N TRP A 131 -4.89 -19.65 -4.78
CA TRP A 131 -5.37 -19.17 -6.07
C TRP A 131 -6.90 -19.00 -6.12
N MET A 132 -7.65 -19.95 -5.55
CA MET A 132 -9.10 -19.79 -5.40
C MET A 132 -9.45 -18.58 -4.54
N GLY A 133 -8.71 -18.33 -3.46
CA GLY A 133 -8.88 -17.13 -2.63
C GLY A 133 -8.70 -15.83 -3.43
N VAL A 134 -7.69 -15.76 -4.30
CA VAL A 134 -7.52 -14.63 -5.23
C VAL A 134 -8.71 -14.51 -6.17
N GLY A 135 -9.20 -15.63 -6.72
CA GLY A 135 -10.39 -15.65 -7.57
C GLY A 135 -11.63 -15.07 -6.90
N VAL A 136 -11.87 -15.40 -5.63
CA VAL A 136 -12.98 -14.86 -4.83
C VAL A 136 -12.82 -13.35 -4.56
N LEU A 137 -11.61 -12.85 -4.41
CA LEU A 137 -11.36 -11.41 -4.24
C LEU A 137 -11.65 -10.59 -5.51
N LEU A 138 -11.66 -11.24 -6.67
CA LEU A 138 -11.86 -10.60 -7.98
C LEU A 138 -13.32 -10.64 -8.47
N SER A 139 -14.19 -11.44 -7.83
CA SER A 139 -15.61 -11.57 -8.17
C SER A 139 -16.46 -10.47 -7.55
#